data_AF-A0A848XFG1-F1
#
_entry.id   AF-A0A848XFG1-F1
#
_cell.length_a   1.000
_cell.length_b   1.000
_cell.length_c   1.000
_cell.angle_alpha   90.00
_cell.angle_beta   90.00
_cell.angle_gamma   90.00
#
_symmetry.space_group_name_H-M   'P 1'
#
loop_
_entity.id
_entity.type
_entity.pdbx_description
1 polymer ?
#
loop_
_entity_poly.entity_id
_entity_poly.type
_entity_poly.pdbx_seq_one_letter_code
_entity_poly.pdbx_strand_id
1 'polypeptide(L)'
;MRWTRKGRSRNLEDRRFQTSRRRGAGVGLGGMLLLLILSFFLGPEVMQILGPALSAPAPPATDRSAPAGRASPEEEELVDFMSFILDDIQATWAQVLPSASGTAYQETQLVLFRDATPTACGYGQSATGPFY
;
A
#
# COMPACT_ATOMS: atom_id res chain seq x y z
N MET A 1 15.20 -9.27 25.87
CA MET A 1 14.30 -10.44 25.99
C MET A 1 14.77 -11.59 25.10
N ARG A 2 14.26 -12.81 25.32
CA ARG A 2 14.41 -13.93 24.38
C ARG A 2 13.33 -13.82 23.30
N TRP A 3 13.71 -13.86 22.02
CA TRP A 3 12.75 -13.89 20.91
C TRP A 3 11.92 -15.19 20.95
N THR A 4 10.63 -15.04 20.71
CA THR A 4 9.69 -16.16 20.59
C THR A 4 8.66 -15.81 19.53
N ARG A 5 8.31 -16.79 18.69
CA ARG A 5 7.22 -16.66 17.71
C ARG A 5 5.88 -16.51 18.44
N LYS A 6 5.39 -15.28 18.59
CA LYS A 6 4.13 -14.95 19.28
C LYS A 6 2.96 -14.67 18.34
N GLY A 7 3.19 -14.74 17.03
CA GLY A 7 2.24 -14.39 15.99
C GLY A 7 2.56 -13.04 15.34
N ARG A 8 1.68 -12.62 14.43
CA ARG A 8 1.77 -11.35 13.69
C ARG A 8 1.23 -10.21 14.56
N SER A 9 2.03 -9.15 14.70
CA SER A 9 1.65 -7.92 15.37
C SER A 9 0.48 -7.28 14.65
N ARG A 10 -0.47 -6.75 15.42
CA ARG A 10 -1.60 -5.97 14.89
C ARG A 10 -1.16 -4.67 14.21
N ASN A 11 0.05 -4.19 14.52
CA ASN A 11 0.63 -2.98 13.97
C ASN A 11 1.54 -3.29 12.76
N LEU A 12 1.62 -4.55 12.31
CA LEU A 12 2.37 -4.94 11.12
C LEU A 12 1.41 -5.14 9.95
N GLU A 13 1.58 -4.33 8.91
CA GLU A 13 0.85 -4.43 7.66
C GLU A 13 1.76 -5.01 6.57
N ASP A 14 1.37 -6.17 6.04
CA ASP A 14 2.13 -6.85 4.99
C ASP A 14 1.54 -6.57 3.61
N ARG A 15 2.20 -5.66 2.88
CA ARG A 15 1.86 -5.24 1.52
C ARG A 15 2.80 -5.85 0.47
N ARG A 16 3.70 -6.76 0.84
CA ARG A 16 4.73 -7.33 -0.05
C ARG A 16 4.17 -8.02 -1.29
N PHE A 17 2.94 -8.51 -1.20
CA PHE A 17 2.22 -9.18 -2.28
C PHE A 17 0.94 -8.48 -2.67
N GLN A 18 0.68 -7.30 -2.08
CA GLN A 18 -0.36 -6.44 -2.58
C GLN A 18 0.14 -5.92 -3.93
N THR A 19 -0.41 -6.48 -5.00
CA THR A 19 -0.33 -5.82 -6.29
C THR A 19 -0.89 -4.44 -6.01
N SER A 20 -0.09 -3.38 -6.13
CA SER A 20 -0.64 -2.04 -6.22
C SER A 20 -1.56 -2.14 -7.41
N ARG A 21 -2.85 -2.36 -7.16
CA ARG A 21 -3.89 -2.27 -8.17
C ARG A 21 -3.82 -0.79 -8.48
N ARG A 22 -2.91 -0.41 -9.39
CA ARG A 22 -3.10 0.71 -10.28
C ARG A 22 -4.52 0.48 -10.69
N ARG A 23 -5.40 1.24 -10.06
CA ARG A 23 -6.80 1.32 -10.42
C ARG A 23 -6.65 1.76 -11.85
N GLY A 24 -6.65 0.78 -12.76
CA GLY A 24 -6.52 1.05 -14.16
C GLY A 24 -7.55 2.12 -14.40
N ALA A 25 -7.18 3.11 -15.18
CA ALA A 25 -8.12 4.09 -15.71
C ALA A 25 -9.13 3.39 -16.65
N GLY A 26 -9.64 2.20 -16.28
CA GLY A 26 -10.91 1.71 -16.72
C GLY A 26 -11.93 2.68 -16.17
N VAL A 27 -12.59 3.37 -17.10
CA VAL A 27 -13.81 4.11 -16.86
C VAL A 27 -14.80 3.13 -16.23
N GLY A 28 -14.77 3.01 -14.91
CA GLY A 28 -15.77 2.25 -14.18
C GLY A 28 -17.12 2.94 -14.33
N LEU A 29 -18.18 2.32 -13.81
CA LEU A 29 -19.54 2.89 -13.82
C LEU A 29 -19.58 4.38 -13.41
N GLY A 30 -18.76 4.79 -12.44
CA GLY A 30 -18.62 6.20 -12.05
C GLY A 30 -18.00 7.11 -13.11
N GLY A 31 -16.99 6.63 -13.84
CA GLY A 31 -16.41 7.36 -14.97
C GLY A 31 -17.40 7.44 -16.14
N MET A 32 -18.18 6.38 -16.40
CA MET A 32 -19.19 6.37 -17.45
C MET A 32 -20.33 7.35 -17.13
N LEU A 33 -20.79 7.38 -15.88
CA LEU A 33 -21.76 8.37 -15.40
C LEU A 33 -21.23 9.80 -15.56
N LEU A 34 -19.97 10.04 -15.21
CA LEU A 34 -19.36 11.36 -15.33
C LEU A 34 -19.26 11.79 -16.80
N LEU A 35 -18.91 10.89 -17.71
CA LEU A 35 -18.91 11.16 -19.16
C LEU A 35 -20.32 11.44 -19.70
N LEU A 36 -21.35 10.73 -19.24
CA LEU A 36 -22.74 11.00 -19.63
C LEU A 36 -23.22 12.37 -19.16
N ILE A 37 -22.88 12.75 -17.92
CA ILE A 37 -23.18 14.07 -17.38
C ILE A 37 -22.45 15.14 -18.20
N LEU A 38 -21.16 14.96 -18.47
CA LEU A 38 -20.36 15.91 -19.23
C LEU A 38 -20.87 16.06 -20.67
N SER A 39 -21.24 14.94 -21.31
CA SER A 39 -21.84 14.93 -22.65
C SER A 39 -23.22 15.59 -22.70
N PHE A 40 -23.99 15.55 -21.61
CA PHE A 40 -25.29 16.21 -21.52
C PHE A 40 -25.14 17.74 -21.49
N PHE A 41 -24.13 18.26 -20.78
CA PHE A 41 -23.91 19.71 -20.64
C PHE A 41 -23.07 20.33 -21.76
N LEU A 42 -22.06 19.62 -22.28
CA LEU A 42 -21.14 20.15 -23.30
C LEU A 42 -21.50 19.70 -24.73
N GLY A 43 -22.51 18.85 -24.89
CA GLY A 43 -22.94 18.31 -26.18
C GLY A 43 -22.06 17.16 -26.70
N PRO A 44 -22.35 16.63 -27.91
CA PRO A 44 -21.69 15.43 -28.47
C PRO A 44 -20.21 15.65 -28.83
N GLU A 45 -19.71 16.88 -28.82
CA GLU A 45 -18.31 17.23 -29.08
C GLU A 45 -17.34 16.60 -28.06
N VAL A 46 -17.79 16.36 -26.83
CA VAL A 46 -16.97 15.67 -25.82
C VAL A 46 -16.64 14.24 -26.27
N MET A 47 -17.59 13.56 -26.91
CA MET A 47 -17.36 12.21 -27.44
C MET A 47 -16.44 12.20 -28.65
N GLN A 48 -16.41 13.28 -29.44
CA GLN A 48 -15.51 13.40 -30.60
C GLN A 48 -14.05 13.65 -30.18
N ILE A 49 -13.85 14.41 -29.10
CA ILE A 49 -12.51 14.66 -28.54
C ILE A 49 -11.99 13.42 -27.79
N LEU A 50 -12.87 12.69 -27.10
CA LEU A 50 -12.49 11.54 -26.28
C LEU A 50 -12.47 10.23 -27.05
N GLY A 51 -13.20 10.13 -28.17
CA GLY A 51 -13.22 8.96 -29.06
C GLY A 51 -11.83 8.48 -29.49
N PRO A 52 -10.91 9.35 -29.93
CA PRO A 52 -9.53 9.00 -30.23
C PRO A 52 -8.73 8.54 -29.00
N ALA A 53 -9.00 9.09 -27.81
CA ALA A 53 -8.34 8.71 -26.56
C ALA A 53 -8.86 7.38 -25.99
N LEU A 54 -10.13 7.04 -26.26
CA LEU A 54 -10.78 5.78 -25.91
C LEU A 54 -10.49 4.65 -26.92
N SER A 55 -10.23 5.01 -28.18
CA SER A 55 -9.90 4.07 -29.26
C SER A 55 -8.39 3.83 -29.41
N ALA A 56 -7.56 4.60 -28.71
CA ALA A 56 -6.15 4.27 -28.59
C ALA A 56 -6.05 2.87 -27.97
N PRO A 57 -5.34 1.92 -28.61
CA PRO A 57 -5.09 0.63 -27.99
C PRO A 57 -4.47 0.93 -26.64
N ALA A 58 -5.18 0.58 -25.57
CA ALA A 58 -4.63 0.65 -24.23
C ALA A 58 -3.25 -0.01 -24.32
N PRO A 59 -2.16 0.66 -23.88
CA PRO A 59 -0.87 -0.01 -23.81
C PRO A 59 -1.15 -1.33 -23.09
N PRO A 60 -0.69 -2.48 -23.62
CA PRO A 60 -1.08 -3.78 -23.11
C PRO A 60 -0.99 -3.67 -21.60
N ALA A 61 -2.15 -3.77 -20.95
CA ALA A 61 -2.21 -3.84 -19.51
C ALA A 61 -1.37 -5.07 -19.25
N THR A 62 -0.12 -4.83 -18.89
CA THR A 62 0.72 -5.89 -18.42
C THR A 62 0.08 -6.15 -17.08
N ASP A 63 -0.92 -7.03 -17.08
CA ASP A 63 -1.21 -7.90 -15.96
C ASP A 63 0.07 -8.70 -15.75
N ARG A 64 1.08 -8.02 -15.20
CA ARG A 64 1.83 -8.58 -14.09
C ARG A 64 0.83 -8.64 -12.94
N SER A 65 -0.20 -9.48 -13.10
CA SER A 65 -0.51 -10.43 -12.06
C SER A 65 0.74 -11.31 -11.97
N ALA A 66 1.81 -10.73 -11.43
CA ALA A 66 2.87 -11.51 -10.83
C ALA A 66 2.12 -12.48 -9.92
N PRO A 67 2.38 -13.79 -10.01
CA PRO A 67 1.78 -14.72 -9.07
C PRO A 67 1.95 -14.11 -7.70
N ALA A 68 0.86 -13.96 -6.93
CA ALA A 68 0.91 -13.44 -5.57
C ALA A 68 2.08 -14.15 -4.89
N GLY A 69 3.19 -13.43 -4.72
CA GLY A 69 4.45 -14.07 -4.39
C GLY A 69 4.19 -14.86 -3.12
N ARG A 70 4.46 -16.16 -3.14
CA ARG A 70 4.40 -16.88 -1.87
C ARG A 70 5.68 -16.50 -1.15
N ALA A 71 5.57 -15.93 0.05
CA ALA A 71 6.74 -15.73 0.88
C ALA A 71 7.44 -17.06 1.10
N SER A 72 8.77 -17.05 1.02
CA SER A 72 9.55 -18.23 1.41
C SER A 72 9.40 -18.48 2.92
N PRO A 73 9.61 -19.71 3.41
CA PRO A 73 9.60 -19.99 4.85
C PRO A 73 10.55 -19.08 5.63
N GLU A 74 11.71 -18.77 5.05
CA GLU A 74 12.73 -17.88 5.63
C GLU A 74 12.25 -16.43 5.69
N GLU A 75 11.55 -15.96 4.64
CA GLU A 75 10.93 -14.62 4.65
C GLU A 75 9.82 -14.51 5.69
N GLU A 76 9.03 -15.56 5.91
CA GLU A 76 8.01 -15.55 6.97
C GLU A 76 8.62 -15.58 8.38
N GLU A 77 9.73 -16.30 8.58
CA GLU A 77 10.47 -16.25 9.84
C GLU A 77 11.00 -14.83 10.12
N LEU A 78 11.53 -14.16 9.10
CA LEU A 78 11.96 -12.77 9.21
C LEU A 78 10.81 -11.84 9.57
N VAL A 79 9.62 -12.04 8.98
CA VAL A 79 8.44 -11.25 9.29
C VAL A 79 7.99 -11.47 10.73
N ASP A 80 8.01 -12.70 11.22
CA ASP A 80 7.69 -13.00 12.63
C ASP A 80 8.73 -12.43 13.59
N PHE A 81 9.99 -12.38 13.19
CA PHE A 81 11.05 -11.71 13.94
C PHE A 81 10.82 -10.19 14.00
N MET A 82 10.50 -9.56 12.87
CA MET A 82 10.17 -8.12 12.82
C MET A 82 8.90 -7.79 13.61
N SER A 83 7.89 -8.65 13.52
CA SER A 83 6.67 -8.59 14.33
C SER A 83 6.97 -8.55 15.82
N PHE A 84 7.82 -9.47 16.29
CA PHE A 84 8.24 -9.51 17.69
C PHE A 84 8.99 -8.24 18.11
N ILE A 85 9.96 -7.80 17.29
CA ILE A 85 10.74 -6.59 17.61
C ILE A 85 9.83 -5.38 17.71
N LEU A 86 8.87 -5.23 16.78
CA LEU A 86 7.89 -4.15 16.80
C LEU A 86 7.10 -4.14 18.11
N ASP A 87 6.57 -5.29 18.52
CA ASP A 87 5.82 -5.39 19.77
C ASP A 87 6.68 -5.14 21.00
N ASP A 88 7.92 -5.64 21.03
CA ASP A 88 8.85 -5.46 22.15
C ASP A 88 9.28 -4.00 22.33
N ILE A 89 9.59 -3.32 21.22
CA ILE A 89 9.93 -1.89 21.21
C ILE A 89 8.73 -1.06 21.67
N GLN A 90 7.54 -1.29 21.10
CA GLN A 90 6.34 -0.55 21.49
C GLN A 90 5.98 -0.78 22.96
N ALA A 91 6.06 -2.02 23.46
CA ALA A 91 5.79 -2.34 24.86
C ALA A 91 6.81 -1.68 25.80
N THR A 92 8.06 -1.56 25.38
CA THR A 92 9.11 -0.87 26.14
C THR A 92 8.81 0.63 26.21
N TRP A 93 8.54 1.28 25.08
CA TRP A 93 8.28 2.72 25.06
C TRP A 93 6.95 3.11 25.71
N ALA A 94 5.95 2.23 25.66
CA ALA A 94 4.69 2.41 26.40
C ALA A 94 4.91 2.50 27.92
N GLN A 95 6.01 1.96 28.45
CA GLN A 95 6.35 2.06 29.88
C GLN A 95 7.31 3.22 30.15
N VAL A 96 8.34 3.37 29.30
CA VAL A 96 9.42 4.35 29.52
C VAL A 96 8.95 5.78 29.27
N LEU A 97 8.24 6.04 28.16
CA LEU A 97 7.90 7.41 27.77
C LEU A 97 6.97 8.11 28.78
N PRO A 98 5.88 7.49 29.26
CA PRO A 98 5.02 8.13 30.26
C PRO A 98 5.76 8.41 31.56
N SER A 99 6.66 7.51 31.97
CA SER A 99 7.46 7.67 33.17
C SER A 99 8.50 8.79 33.04
N ALA A 100 9.03 9.02 31.84
CA ALA A 100 10.10 9.99 31.59
C ALA A 100 9.58 11.40 31.28
N SER A 101 8.47 11.53 30.55
CA SER A 101 7.97 12.82 30.06
C SER A 101 6.51 13.11 30.41
N GLY A 102 5.82 12.21 31.12
CA GLY A 102 4.38 12.31 31.36
C GLY A 102 3.51 12.15 30.09
N THR A 103 4.13 11.83 28.95
CA THR A 103 3.44 11.72 27.67
C THR A 103 3.14 10.26 27.35
N ALA A 104 1.90 9.96 26.98
CA ALA A 104 1.52 8.63 26.52
C ALA A 104 2.25 8.28 25.21
N TYR A 105 2.79 7.06 25.12
CA TYR A 105 3.34 6.55 23.88
C TYR A 105 2.23 6.26 22.87
N GLN A 106 2.46 6.67 21.62
CA GLN A 106 1.59 6.36 20.49
C GLN A 106 2.22 5.22 19.69
N GLU A 107 1.48 4.13 19.54
CA GLU A 107 1.91 2.99 18.73
C GLU A 107 2.05 3.37 17.25
N THR A 108 2.97 2.71 16.56
CA THR A 108 3.31 2.99 15.16
C THR A 108 3.03 1.78 14.30
N GLN A 109 2.54 1.99 13.08
CA GLN A 109 2.36 0.92 12.10
C GLN A 109 3.65 0.67 11.30
N LEU A 110 4.05 -0.58 11.21
CA LEU A 110 5.13 -1.06 10.34
C LEU A 110 4.53 -1.61 9.04
N VAL A 111 4.95 -1.07 7.90
CA VAL A 111 4.49 -1.54 6.58
C VAL A 111 5.62 -2.29 5.88
N LEU A 112 5.39 -3.55 5.52
CA LEU A 112 6.31 -4.34 4.69
C LEU A 112 5.86 -4.28 3.24
N PHE A 113 6.74 -3.95 2.29
CA PHE A 113 6.40 -3.85 0.87
C PHE A 113 7.53 -4.32 -0.05
N ARG A 114 7.19 -4.59 -1.32
CA ARG A 114 8.13 -4.82 -2.42
C ARG A 114 7.88 -3.70 -3.44
N ASP A 115 8.92 -3.11 -3.99
CA ASP A 115 8.88 -1.97 -4.92
C ASP A 115 8.49 -0.62 -4.31
N ALA A 116 7.21 -0.38 -4.02
CA ALA A 116 6.75 0.93 -3.54
C ALA A 116 5.49 0.85 -2.68
N THR A 117 5.34 1.82 -1.78
CA THR A 117 4.16 1.98 -0.92
C THR A 117 3.68 3.44 -0.94
N PRO A 118 2.36 3.70 -0.97
CA PRO A 118 1.83 5.06 -0.81
C PRO A 118 2.09 5.56 0.62
N THR A 119 2.55 6.81 0.73
CA THR A 119 2.83 7.53 1.98
C THR A 119 2.10 8.87 1.99
N ALA A 120 2.12 9.59 3.12
CA ALA A 120 1.52 10.92 3.21
C ALA A 120 2.19 11.97 2.31
N CYS A 121 3.46 11.76 1.91
CA CYS A 121 4.24 12.72 1.13
C CYS A 121 4.47 12.28 -0.33
N GLY A 122 3.84 11.20 -0.79
CA GLY A 122 4.07 10.60 -2.11
C GLY A 122 4.30 9.10 -2.03
N TYR A 123 5.08 8.53 -2.95
CA TYR A 123 5.41 7.10 -2.94
C TYR A 123 6.78 6.87 -2.30
N GLY A 124 6.83 6.02 -1.28
CA GLY A 124 8.07 5.45 -0.76
C GLY A 124 8.53 4.33 -1.69
N GLN A 125 9.80 4.32 -2.05
CA GLN A 125 10.39 3.31 -2.93
C GLN A 125 11.41 2.47 -2.16
N SER A 126 11.46 1.16 -2.43
CA SER A 126 12.42 0.25 -1.78
C SER A 126 13.87 0.59 -2.13
N ALA A 127 14.09 1.29 -3.25
CA ALA A 127 15.40 1.78 -3.67
C ALA A 127 16.00 2.84 -2.71
N THR A 128 15.17 3.50 -1.90
CA THR A 128 15.63 4.48 -0.89
C THR A 128 16.29 3.81 0.32
N GLY A 129 16.21 2.48 0.43
CA GLY A 129 16.80 1.69 1.51
C GLY A 129 15.80 1.33 2.63
N PRO A 130 16.28 0.68 3.70
CA PRO A 130 15.43 0.01 4.70
C PRO A 130 14.70 0.96 5.66
N PHE A 131 14.83 2.27 5.47
CA PHE A 131 14.23 3.30 6.32
C PHE A 131 12.92 3.86 5.75
N TYR A 132 12.45 3.32 4.62
CA TYR A 132 11.18 3.70 3.97
C TYR A 132 10.17 2.57 4.01
#